data_AF-A0A933N3P2-F1
#
_entry.id   AF-A0A933N3P2-F1
#
_cell.length_a   1.000
_cell.length_b   1.000
_cell.length_c   1.000
_cell.angle_alpha   90.00
_cell.angle_beta   90.00
_cell.angle_gamma   90.00
#
_symmetry.space_group_name_H-M   'P 1'
#
loop_
_entity.id
_entity.type
_entity.pdbx_description
1 polymer ?
#
loop_
_entity_poly.entity_id
_entity_poly.type
_entity_poly.pdbx_seq_one_letter_code
_entity_poly.pdbx_strand_id
1 'polypeptide(L)'
;MEQSFLIQGRLLQESDIADIRCLIAAHPDWSRRRISIKLAEFWNRRTGAGQSKAYNLLRRLQHHRRDVLAFLYDLRVPFSNNQAERDFRMVKVQQKISGTFRARAGAEYFARVRSYPSTARKQDHNAFAAMIGAMSGQPFMPPRRLKIRAAGHGALLKKLQYPASGYGLRRLVECPG
;
A
#
# COMPACT_ATOMS: atom_id res chain seq x y z
N MET A 1 27.82 22.94 18.52
CA MET A 1 27.19 22.73 17.20
C MET A 1 26.05 21.75 17.40
N GLU A 2 24.81 22.23 17.49
CA GLU A 2 23.63 21.35 17.59
C GLU A 2 23.51 20.53 16.29
N GLN A 3 23.88 19.26 16.35
CA GLN A 3 23.65 18.33 15.25
C GLN A 3 22.18 17.94 15.26
N SER A 4 21.37 18.73 14.55
CA SER A 4 19.97 18.40 14.34
C SER A 4 19.84 17.37 13.21
N PHE A 5 19.24 16.22 13.52
CA PHE A 5 19.02 15.16 12.53
C PHE A 5 17.54 15.11 12.15
N LEU A 6 17.25 15.26 10.85
CA LEU A 6 15.90 15.06 10.34
C LEU A 6 15.64 13.56 10.16
N ILE A 7 14.87 12.97 11.07
CA ILE A 7 14.44 11.57 10.96
C ILE A 7 12.93 11.52 10.80
N GLN A 8 12.48 10.96 9.68
CA GLN A 8 11.06 10.69 9.39
C GLN A 8 10.15 11.93 9.48
N GLY A 9 10.70 13.12 9.19
CA GLY A 9 9.96 14.39 9.16
C GLY A 9 9.95 15.15 10.48
N ARG A 10 10.65 14.69 11.52
CA ARG A 10 10.90 15.44 12.76
C ARG A 10 12.38 15.80 12.85
N LEU A 11 12.66 17.02 13.29
CA LEU A 11 13.99 17.45 13.68
C LEU A 11 14.27 16.90 15.09
N LEU A 12 15.22 16.00 15.21
CA LEU A 12 15.63 15.46 16.50
C LEU A 12 16.66 16.38 17.15
N GLN A 13 16.38 16.75 18.39
CA GLN A 13 17.29 17.50 19.26
C GLN A 13 18.05 16.55 20.19
N GLU A 14 19.10 17.06 20.86
CA GLU A 14 19.83 16.28 21.86
C GLU A 14 18.94 15.84 23.04
N SER A 15 17.93 16.65 23.39
CA SER A 15 16.92 16.27 24.39
C SER A 15 16.10 15.05 23.98
N ASP A 16 15.70 14.96 22.70
CA ASP A 16 14.97 13.80 22.18
C ASP A 16 15.83 12.52 22.30
N ILE A 17 17.15 12.62 22.10
CA ILE A 17 18.07 11.49 22.24
C ILE A 17 18.20 11.07 23.72
N ALA A 18 18.22 12.03 24.64
CA ALA A 18 18.22 11.76 26.07
C ALA A 18 16.94 11.05 26.52
N ASP A 19 15.77 11.48 26.04
CA ASP A 19 14.48 10.84 26.33
C ASP A 19 14.45 9.38 25.85
N ILE A 20 14.96 9.11 24.64
CA ILE A 20 15.07 7.73 24.11
C ILE A 20 15.96 6.88 25.01
N ARG A 21 17.11 7.40 25.44
CA ARG A 21 18.03 6.67 26.33
C ARG A 21 17.39 6.38 27.68
N CYS A 22 16.71 7.35 28.27
CA CYS A 22 15.97 7.16 29.52
C CYS A 22 14.88 6.10 29.38
N LEU A 23 14.12 6.13 28.28
CA LEU A 23 13.07 5.14 28.00
C LEU A 23 13.62 3.71 27.86
N ILE A 24 14.78 3.56 27.21
CA ILE A 24 15.46 2.26 27.08
C ILE A 24 15.96 1.79 28.45
N ALA A 25 16.53 2.68 29.25
CA ALA A 25 17.04 2.34 30.58
C ALA A 25 15.92 1.97 31.57
N ALA A 26 14.77 2.64 31.49
CA ALA A 26 13.60 2.36 32.32
C ALA A 26 12.91 1.03 31.98
N HIS A 27 13.12 0.51 30.76
CA HIS A 27 12.48 -0.70 30.26
C HIS A 27 13.47 -1.63 29.53
N PRO A 28 14.42 -2.24 30.26
CA PRO A 28 15.47 -3.07 29.67
C PRO A 28 14.93 -4.37 29.05
N ASP A 29 13.74 -4.82 29.48
CA ASP A 29 13.04 -6.00 28.98
C ASP A 29 12.28 -5.75 27.66
N TRP A 30 12.14 -4.49 27.24
CA TRP A 30 11.37 -4.18 26.05
C TRP A 30 12.09 -4.55 24.76
N SER A 31 11.40 -5.31 23.90
CA SER A 31 11.85 -5.49 22.52
C SER A 31 11.91 -4.15 21.77
N ARG A 32 12.85 -4.05 20.82
CA ARG A 32 12.99 -2.89 19.92
C ARG A 32 11.67 -2.44 19.29
N ARG A 33 10.78 -3.39 18.96
CA ARG A 33 9.45 -3.11 18.40
C ARG A 33 8.57 -2.33 19.38
N ARG A 34 8.56 -2.72 20.66
CA ARG A 34 7.73 -2.10 21.69
C ARG A 34 8.19 -0.67 22.00
N ILE A 35 9.50 -0.46 22.12
CA ILE A 35 10.11 0.87 22.25
C ILE A 35 9.70 1.76 21.06
N SER A 36 9.81 1.25 19.84
CA SER A 36 9.43 2.01 18.63
C SER A 36 7.95 2.41 18.60
N ILE A 37 7.04 1.55 19.09
CA ILE A 37 5.61 1.88 19.18
C ILE A 37 5.39 2.97 20.22
N LYS A 38 6.00 2.85 21.40
CA LYS A 38 5.83 3.84 22.47
C LYS A 38 6.43 5.20 22.13
N LEU A 39 7.58 5.24 21.47
CA LEU A 39 8.13 6.48 20.92
C LEU A 39 7.20 7.10 19.87
N ALA A 40 6.60 6.29 18.99
CA ALA A 40 5.66 6.79 18.00
C ALA A 40 4.36 7.35 18.63
N GLU A 41 3.89 6.77 19.73
CA GLU A 41 2.77 7.28 20.52
C GLU A 41 3.15 8.59 21.22
N PHE A 42 4.25 8.59 21.97
CA PHE A 42 4.73 9.75 22.74
C PHE A 42 5.01 10.96 21.84
N TRP A 43 5.64 10.74 20.68
CA TRP A 43 5.92 11.79 19.72
C TRP A 43 4.75 12.13 18.78
N ASN A 44 3.56 11.56 19.01
CA ASN A 44 2.36 11.76 18.19
C ASN A 44 2.69 11.70 16.69
N ARG A 45 3.30 10.58 16.27
CA ARG A 45 3.98 10.47 14.98
C ARG A 45 3.07 10.88 13.82
N ARG A 46 3.50 11.90 13.08
CA ARG A 46 2.82 12.45 11.91
C ARG A 46 3.67 12.27 10.66
N THR A 47 3.04 12.29 9.48
CA THR A 47 3.76 12.39 8.21
C THR A 47 4.45 13.75 8.10
N GLY A 48 5.37 13.93 7.14
CA GLY A 48 6.05 15.23 6.91
C GLY A 48 5.09 16.41 6.69
N ALA A 49 3.84 16.16 6.27
CA ALA A 49 2.76 17.14 6.19
C ALA A 49 1.95 17.33 7.50
N GLY A 50 2.46 16.87 8.65
CA GLY A 50 1.80 17.04 9.96
C GLY A 50 0.55 16.19 10.20
N GLN A 51 0.23 15.20 9.37
CA GLN A 51 -1.01 14.40 9.48
C GLN A 51 -0.80 13.05 10.15
N SER A 52 -1.79 12.60 10.93
CA SER A 52 -1.74 11.29 11.59
C SER A 52 -1.86 10.15 10.57
N LYS A 53 -1.35 8.96 10.91
CA LYS A 53 -1.48 7.78 10.06
C LYS A 53 -2.94 7.39 9.83
N ALA A 54 -3.78 7.50 10.86
CA ALA A 54 -5.22 7.21 10.77
C ALA A 54 -5.94 8.16 9.82
N TYR A 55 -5.65 9.47 9.91
CA TYR A 55 -6.22 10.46 9.00
C TYR A 55 -5.82 10.20 7.54
N ASN A 56 -4.55 9.92 7.30
CA ASN A 56 -4.04 9.59 5.97
C ASN A 56 -4.70 8.31 5.40
N LEU A 57 -4.92 7.30 6.24
CA LEU A 57 -5.64 6.09 5.85
C LEU A 57 -7.09 6.40 5.49
N LEU A 58 -7.82 7.13 6.35
CA LEU A 58 -9.19 7.54 6.09
C LEU A 58 -9.31 8.30 4.76
N ARG A 59 -8.44 9.28 4.52
CA ARG A 59 -8.44 10.04 3.27
C ARG A 59 -8.21 9.14 2.06
N ARG A 60 -7.30 8.17 2.14
CA ARG A 60 -7.07 7.19 1.05
C ARG A 60 -8.31 6.31 0.82
N LEU A 61 -8.95 5.85 1.89
CA LEU A 61 -10.19 5.05 1.78
C LEU A 61 -11.34 5.86 1.17
N GLN A 62 -11.46 7.14 1.53
CA GLN A 62 -12.45 8.04 0.92
C GLN A 62 -12.16 8.27 -0.57
N HIS A 63 -10.90 8.55 -0.91
CA HIS A 63 -10.48 8.80 -2.29
C HIS A 63 -10.69 7.56 -3.19
N HIS A 64 -10.37 6.36 -2.67
CA HIS A 64 -10.54 5.09 -3.38
C HIS A 64 -11.81 4.33 -2.98
N ARG A 65 -12.85 5.02 -2.49
CA ARG A 65 -14.07 4.39 -1.95
C ARG A 65 -14.69 3.39 -2.91
N ARG A 66 -14.72 3.70 -4.21
CA ARG A 66 -15.29 2.84 -5.24
C ARG A 66 -14.52 1.53 -5.38
N ASP A 67 -13.19 1.59 -5.36
CA ASP A 67 -12.32 0.42 -5.52
C ASP A 67 -12.35 -0.44 -4.25
N VAL A 68 -12.29 0.19 -3.08
CA VAL A 68 -12.32 -0.49 -1.77
C VAL A 68 -13.64 -1.23 -1.56
N LEU A 69 -14.76 -0.63 -1.98
CA LEU A 69 -16.10 -1.20 -1.83
C LEU A 69 -16.58 -1.97 -3.07
N ALA A 70 -15.69 -2.24 -4.05
CA ALA A 70 -16.08 -2.88 -5.30
C ALA A 70 -16.78 -4.24 -5.10
N PHE A 71 -16.37 -5.01 -4.09
CA PHE A 71 -16.97 -6.29 -3.74
C PHE A 71 -18.47 -6.20 -3.35
N LEU A 72 -18.96 -5.03 -2.94
CA LEU A 72 -20.38 -4.82 -2.64
C LEU A 72 -21.24 -4.71 -3.91
N TYR A 73 -20.63 -4.29 -5.03
CA TYR A 73 -21.34 -4.02 -6.28
C TYR A 73 -21.04 -5.05 -7.37
N ASP A 74 -19.92 -5.77 -7.29
CA ASP A 74 -19.51 -6.81 -8.23
C ASP A 74 -19.08 -8.07 -7.48
N LEU A 75 -19.93 -9.11 -7.52
CA LEU A 75 -19.71 -10.39 -6.85
C LEU A 75 -18.51 -11.18 -7.41
N ARG A 76 -17.98 -10.78 -8.58
CA ARG A 76 -16.74 -11.38 -9.14
C ARG A 76 -15.50 -10.87 -8.40
N VAL A 77 -15.59 -9.76 -7.67
CA VAL A 77 -14.50 -9.21 -6.88
C VAL A 77 -14.58 -9.77 -5.46
N PRO A 78 -13.58 -10.55 -5.01
CA PRO A 78 -13.58 -11.08 -3.65
C PRO A 78 -13.41 -9.94 -2.63
N PHE A 79 -13.99 -10.13 -1.44
CA PHE A 79 -13.81 -9.20 -0.31
C PHE A 79 -12.34 -9.07 0.13
N SER A 80 -11.57 -10.16 0.07
CA SER A 80 -10.17 -10.18 0.51
C SER A 80 -9.19 -9.90 -0.64
N ASN A 81 -8.07 -9.26 -0.32
CA ASN A 81 -6.97 -9.04 -1.26
C ASN A 81 -5.96 -10.22 -1.32
N ASN A 82 -6.27 -11.36 -0.69
CA ASN A 82 -5.32 -12.44 -0.40
C ASN A 82 -4.54 -12.90 -1.64
N GLN A 83 -5.18 -12.93 -2.81
CA GLN A 83 -4.53 -13.30 -4.06
C GLN A 83 -3.46 -12.28 -4.48
N ALA A 84 -3.76 -10.98 -4.38
CA ALA A 84 -2.81 -9.94 -4.70
C ALA A 84 -1.61 -9.98 -3.73
N GLU A 85 -1.87 -10.18 -2.43
CA GLU A 85 -0.79 -10.31 -1.44
C GLU A 85 0.10 -11.52 -1.70
N ARG A 86 -0.48 -12.67 -2.06
CA ARG A 86 0.27 -13.87 -2.44
C ARG A 86 1.14 -13.63 -3.67
N ASP A 87 0.61 -12.96 -4.69
CA ASP A 87 1.35 -12.61 -5.91
C ASP A 87 2.56 -11.71 -5.56
N PHE A 88 2.39 -10.71 -4.68
CA PHE A 88 3.48 -9.82 -4.24
C PHE A 88 4.46 -10.45 -3.25
N ARG A 89 4.02 -11.44 -2.46
CA ARG A 89 4.84 -12.07 -1.41
C ARG A 89 6.15 -12.61 -1.95
N MET A 90 6.15 -13.13 -3.18
CA MET A 90 7.36 -13.68 -3.78
C MET A 90 8.45 -12.63 -3.99
N VAL A 91 8.10 -11.37 -4.30
CA VAL A 91 9.06 -10.27 -4.37
C VAL A 91 9.71 -10.04 -3.00
N LYS A 92 8.90 -10.05 -1.94
CA LYS A 92 9.42 -9.86 -0.59
C LYS A 92 10.28 -11.03 -0.11
N VAL A 93 9.91 -12.26 -0.48
CA VAL A 93 10.69 -13.47 -0.21
C VAL A 93 12.03 -13.41 -0.93
N GLN A 94 12.08 -12.98 -2.19
CA GLN A 94 13.34 -12.78 -2.91
C GLN A 94 14.22 -11.76 -2.19
N GLN A 95 13.66 -10.62 -1.77
CA GLN A 95 14.40 -9.62 -0.99
C GLN A 95 14.94 -10.18 0.33
N LYS A 96 14.16 -11.04 1.01
CA LYS A 96 14.54 -11.63 2.30
C LYS A 96 15.66 -12.66 2.16
N ILE A 97 15.56 -13.54 1.16
CA ILE A 97 16.46 -14.71 1.02
C ILE A 97 17.69 -14.35 0.19
N SER A 98 17.50 -13.67 -0.94
CA SER A 98 18.55 -13.41 -1.92
C SER A 98 19.04 -11.96 -1.91
N GLY A 99 18.49 -11.11 -1.03
CA GLY A 99 18.74 -9.66 -1.05
C GLY A 99 18.04 -8.96 -2.23
N THR A 100 18.42 -7.73 -2.51
CA THR A 100 17.84 -6.93 -3.60
C THR A 100 18.35 -7.36 -4.97
N PHE A 101 17.56 -7.13 -6.03
CA PHE A 101 18.03 -7.30 -7.40
C PHE A 101 19.21 -6.37 -7.69
N ARG A 102 20.30 -6.91 -8.24
CA ARG A 102 21.51 -6.14 -8.61
C ARG A 102 21.31 -5.30 -9.87
N ALA A 103 20.38 -5.70 -10.74
CA ALA A 103 20.05 -5.01 -11.97
C ALA A 103 18.53 -5.02 -12.23
N ARG A 104 18.03 -3.97 -12.87
CA ARG A 104 16.62 -3.84 -13.25
C ARG A 104 16.13 -5.00 -14.12
N ALA A 105 16.96 -5.44 -15.08
CA ALA A 105 16.63 -6.57 -15.96
C ALA A 105 16.31 -7.85 -15.15
N GLY A 106 17.05 -8.12 -14.08
CA GLY A 106 16.79 -9.27 -13.21
C GLY A 106 15.42 -9.21 -12.52
N ALA A 107 15.01 -8.01 -12.09
CA ALA A 107 13.68 -7.79 -11.52
C ALA A 107 12.57 -7.97 -12.58
N GLU A 108 12.81 -7.52 -13.81
CA GLU A 108 11.87 -7.67 -14.93
C GLU A 108 11.69 -9.14 -15.33
N TYR A 109 12.78 -9.92 -15.44
CA TYR A 109 12.70 -11.35 -15.69
C TYR A 109 11.95 -12.08 -14.58
N PHE A 110 12.26 -11.76 -13.31
CA PHE A 110 11.57 -12.32 -12.16
C PHE A 110 10.06 -12.05 -12.18
N ALA A 111 9.67 -10.81 -12.50
CA ALA A 111 8.27 -10.42 -12.63
C ALA A 111 7.59 -11.13 -13.81
N ARG A 112 8.24 -11.18 -14.98
CA ARG A 112 7.71 -11.82 -16.18
C ARG A 112 7.42 -13.30 -15.94
N VAL A 113 8.39 -14.06 -15.44
CA VAL A 113 8.25 -15.49 -15.16
C VAL A 113 7.10 -15.78 -14.18
N ARG A 114 6.91 -14.96 -13.15
CA ARG A 114 5.81 -15.17 -12.19
C ARG A 114 4.46 -14.64 -12.65
N SER A 115 4.45 -13.58 -13.46
CA SER A 115 3.21 -12.99 -13.97
C SER A 115 2.46 -13.97 -14.89
N TYR A 116 3.18 -14.80 -15.65
CA TYR A 116 2.59 -15.73 -16.61
C TYR A 116 1.65 -16.78 -15.96
N PRO A 117 2.09 -17.60 -14.98
CA PRO A 117 1.20 -18.55 -14.32
C PRO A 117 0.10 -17.87 -13.49
N SER A 118 0.36 -16.69 -12.92
CA SER A 118 -0.68 -15.89 -12.23
C SER A 118 -1.78 -15.46 -13.21
N THR A 119 -1.39 -15.05 -14.42
CA THR A 119 -2.32 -14.65 -15.49
C THR A 119 -3.14 -15.82 -16.00
N ALA A 120 -2.51 -16.99 -16.22
CA ALA A 120 -3.21 -18.21 -16.61
C ALA A 120 -4.30 -18.58 -15.58
N ARG A 121 -3.98 -18.60 -14.28
CA ARG A 121 -4.96 -18.88 -13.22
C ARG A 121 -6.09 -17.87 -13.17
N LYS A 122 -5.80 -16.57 -13.39
CA LYS A 122 -6.81 -15.50 -13.40
C LYS A 122 -7.78 -15.57 -14.57
N GLN A 123 -7.45 -16.33 -15.62
CA GLN A 123 -8.32 -16.60 -16.76
C GLN A 123 -8.84 -18.05 -16.72
N ASP A 124 -8.84 -18.68 -15.55
CA ASP A 124 -9.33 -20.05 -15.33
C ASP A 124 -8.59 -21.14 -16.15
N HIS A 125 -7.32 -20.90 -16.50
CA HIS A 125 -6.47 -21.89 -17.14
C HIS A 125 -5.53 -22.59 -16.16
N ASN A 126 -5.22 -23.87 -16.44
CA ASN A 126 -4.21 -24.62 -15.72
C ASN A 126 -2.81 -24.02 -15.96
N ALA A 127 -2.17 -23.52 -14.90
CA ALA A 127 -0.88 -22.85 -15.00
C ALA A 127 0.25 -23.77 -15.52
N PHE A 128 0.22 -25.06 -15.18
CA PHE A 128 1.23 -26.01 -15.61
C PHE A 128 1.13 -26.31 -17.10
N ALA A 129 -0.08 -26.58 -17.58
CA ALA A 129 -0.34 -26.74 -19.01
C ALA A 129 0.04 -25.48 -19.81
N ALA A 130 -0.28 -24.28 -19.29
CA ALA A 130 0.10 -23.02 -19.92
C ALA A 130 1.63 -22.83 -20.00
N MET A 131 2.38 -23.27 -18.98
CA MET A 131 3.85 -23.24 -19.00
C MET A 131 4.42 -24.22 -20.02
N ILE A 132 3.89 -25.44 -20.08
CA ILE A 132 4.30 -26.42 -21.10
C ILE A 132 4.06 -25.85 -22.50
N GLY A 133 2.86 -25.32 -22.77
CA GLY A 133 2.53 -24.70 -24.04
C GLY A 133 3.49 -23.57 -24.42
N ALA A 134 3.85 -22.69 -23.47
CA ALA A 134 4.83 -21.63 -23.72
C ALA A 134 6.22 -22.17 -24.10
N MET A 135 6.67 -23.25 -23.44
CA MET A 135 7.95 -23.89 -23.75
C MET A 135 7.91 -24.62 -25.11
N SER A 136 6.76 -25.15 -25.50
CA SER A 136 6.52 -25.79 -26.80
C SER A 136 6.23 -24.80 -27.94
N GLY A 137 6.39 -23.48 -27.74
CA GLY A 137 6.16 -22.46 -28.75
C GLY A 137 4.69 -22.09 -28.98
N GLN A 138 3.77 -22.59 -28.15
CA GLN A 138 2.34 -22.30 -28.16
C GLN A 138 1.92 -21.62 -26.84
N PRO A 139 2.38 -20.38 -26.58
CA PRO A 139 2.08 -19.71 -25.32
C PRO A 139 0.59 -19.34 -25.22
N PHE A 140 0.03 -19.52 -24.02
CA PHE A 140 -1.26 -18.95 -23.68
C PHE A 140 -1.14 -17.42 -23.68
N MET A 141 -1.81 -16.80 -24.63
CA MET A 141 -1.98 -15.36 -24.66
C MET A 141 -3.38 -15.05 -24.15
N PRO A 142 -3.52 -14.35 -23.00
CA PRO A 142 -4.84 -13.87 -22.61
C PRO A 142 -5.37 -12.98 -23.73
N PRO A 143 -6.69 -13.00 -24.00
CA PRO A 143 -7.26 -12.09 -24.98
C PRO A 143 -6.82 -10.68 -24.63
N ARG A 144 -6.40 -9.88 -25.63
CA ARG A 144 -6.18 -8.44 -25.46
C ARG A 144 -7.50 -7.82 -25.03
N ARG A 145 -7.82 -7.84 -23.74
CA ARG A 145 -8.90 -7.02 -23.21
C ARG A 145 -8.42 -5.58 -23.30
N LEU A 146 -8.76 -4.97 -24.44
CA LEU A 146 -8.83 -3.53 -24.64
C LEU A 146 -9.71 -2.96 -23.52
N LYS A 147 -9.05 -2.34 -22.54
CA LYS A 147 -9.62 -1.68 -21.37
C LYS A 147 -10.41 -2.66 -20.49
N ILE A 148 -10.12 -2.64 -19.20
CA ILE A 148 -11.18 -2.80 -18.22
C ILE A 148 -12.15 -1.66 -18.56
N ARG A 149 -13.15 -1.91 -19.42
CA ARG A 149 -14.36 -1.12 -19.37
C ARG A 149 -14.79 -1.30 -17.92
N ALA A 150 -14.76 -0.22 -17.14
CA ALA A 150 -15.76 -0.06 -16.09
C ALA A 150 -17.07 -0.50 -16.76
N ALA A 151 -17.53 -1.70 -16.44
CA ALA A 151 -18.77 -2.23 -17.00
C ALA A 151 -19.79 -1.13 -16.75
N GLY A 152 -20.40 -0.65 -17.83
CA GLY A 152 -21.17 0.58 -17.82
C GLY A 152 -22.11 0.64 -16.62
N HIS A 153 -21.78 1.49 -15.66
CA HIS A 153 -22.71 1.98 -14.63
C HIS A 153 -22.64 3.51 -14.57
N GLY A 154 -22.40 4.15 -15.72
CA GLY A 154 -22.75 5.56 -15.94
C GLY A 154 -24.25 5.77 -16.20
N ALA A 155 -25.03 4.69 -16.39
CA ALA A 155 -26.44 4.78 -16.77
C ALA A 155 -27.44 4.41 -15.66
N LEU A 156 -27.03 3.68 -14.62
CA LEU A 156 -27.94 3.19 -13.56
C LEU A 156 -27.76 3.90 -12.21
N LEU A 157 -26.95 4.97 -12.16
CA LEU A 157 -26.77 5.81 -10.98
C LEU A 157 -26.97 7.31 -11.28
N LYS A 158 -27.91 7.64 -12.18
CA LYS A 158 -28.54 8.98 -12.19
C LYS A 158 -29.57 9.17 -11.07
N LYS A 159 -29.78 8.17 -10.20
CA LYS A 159 -30.77 8.20 -9.10
C LYS A 159 -30.21 8.02 -7.68
N LEU A 160 -28.91 8.25 -7.47
CA LEU A 160 -28.40 8.51 -6.12
C LEU A 160 -27.60 9.81 -6.13
N GLN A 161 -28.38 10.88 -6.24
CA GLN A 161 -28.01 12.23 -5.90
C GLN A 161 -27.82 12.24 -4.38
N TYR A 162 -26.61 11.92 -3.91
CA TYR A 162 -26.24 12.23 -2.54
C TYR A 162 -26.19 13.77 -2.43
N PRO A 163 -26.94 14.40 -1.50
CA PRO A 163 -26.83 15.83 -1.31
C PRO A 163 -25.37 16.15 -0.95
N ALA A 164 -24.85 17.20 -1.56
CA ALA A 164 -23.57 17.79 -1.20
C ALA A 164 -23.63 18.25 0.27
N SER A 165 -23.33 17.34 1.21
CA SER A 165 -23.10 17.71 2.60
C SER A 165 -21.73 18.38 2.70
N GLY A 166 -21.71 19.69 2.45
CA GLY A 166 -21.32 20.67 3.47
C GLY A 166 -20.12 20.40 4.38
N TYR A 167 -19.02 19.78 3.91
CA TYR A 167 -17.73 19.94 4.60
C TYR A 167 -17.01 21.17 4.06
N GLY A 168 -17.55 22.33 4.44
CA GLY A 168 -16.83 23.58 4.42
C GLY A 168 -15.74 23.54 5.48
N LEU A 169 -14.48 23.43 5.04
CA LEU A 169 -13.33 23.90 5.81
C LEU A 169 -12.68 25.01 4.97
N ARG A 170 -13.37 26.15 4.92
CA ARG A 170 -12.75 27.44 4.60
C ARG A 170 -12.06 27.95 5.87
N ARG A 171 -10.81 28.40 5.69
CA ARG A 171 -10.10 29.46 6.44
C ARG A 171 -10.14 29.40 7.98
N LEU A 172 -9.01 29.02 8.57
CA LEU A 172 -8.43 29.71 9.72
C LEU A 172 -6.94 29.90 9.43
N VAL A 173 -6.64 30.97 8.71
CA VAL A 173 -5.36 31.66 8.74
C VAL A 173 -5.72 33.12 9.05
N GLU A 174 -4.89 33.73 9.90
CA GLU A 174 -4.83 35.15 10.30
C GLU A 174 -5.43 35.50 11.69
N CYS A 175 -4.58 35.34 12.72
CA CYS A 175 -4.22 36.47 13.60
C CYS A 175 -2.91 37.06 13.01
N PRO A 176 -2.62 38.38 13.02
CA PRO A 176 -2.72 39.26 14.19
C PRO A 176 -3.22 40.70 13.92
N GLY A 177 -3.52 41.41 15.01
CA GLY A 177 -3.86 42.84 15.06
C GLY A 177 -4.59 43.18 16.34
#